data_AF-A0A438GYM7-F1
#
_entry.id   AF-A0A438GYM7-F1
#
_cell.length_a   1.000
_cell.length_b   1.000
_cell.length_c   1.000
_cell.angle_alpha   90.00
_cell.angle_beta   90.00
_cell.angle_gamma   90.00
#
_symmetry.space_group_name_H-M   'P 1'
#
loop_
_entity.id
_entity.type
_entity.pdbx_description
1 polymer ?
#
loop_
_entity_poly.entity_id
_entity_poly.type
_entity_poly.pdbx_seq_one_letter_code
_entity_poly.pdbx_strand_id
1 'polypeptide(L)'
;MDHLSQLTNNALAVINRITPGPKKTTSGRGLSEEQVFPSWVSPRDRKLLQTTTIKANAIVAQDGTGNYETISDAIQAATGKRFVIYVKSGVYKEKIHTNKNGITLIGDGKYSTRIVGDDSVGGGASLLSTATFTITGDGFIAKDIGFENAAGPKGEQAVALMVSSDHSVFYKCSIAGYQDTLYAQALRQFYRECDIYGTIDFIFGNAAAVFQNCYLILRRPLGDSFNVILANGRSSPGQNTGFSIQKCTIIPSSDFSAVKHSYKSYLGRPWKEYSRAVVMESSIDDAIEGRGWIEWPGYGSSVLKSLYFAEYSNIGRGAATSRRVQWPGFHLIGTEEATKFTVANFIAGTSWLPSTGVIFISGLQ
;
A
#
# COMPACT_ATOMS: atom_id res chain seq x y z
N MET A 1 -11.20 -23.17 -10.01
CA MET A 1 -10.67 -21.94 -9.38
C MET A 1 -11.11 -20.81 -10.29
N ASP A 2 -12.06 -19.95 -9.98
CA ASP A 2 -12.34 -19.34 -8.68
C ASP A 2 -13.80 -18.81 -8.68
N HIS A 3 -14.70 -19.55 -8.04
CA HIS A 3 -16.13 -19.17 -7.92
C HIS A 3 -16.34 -18.22 -6.72
N LEU A 4 -15.35 -18.15 -5.82
CA LEU A 4 -15.36 -17.28 -4.63
C LEU A 4 -14.93 -15.85 -4.98
N SER A 5 -13.98 -15.66 -5.91
CA SER A 5 -13.59 -14.31 -6.38
C SER A 5 -14.72 -13.56 -7.08
N GLN A 6 -15.76 -14.25 -7.58
CA GLN A 6 -16.92 -13.61 -8.21
C GLN A 6 -17.96 -13.12 -7.19
N LEU A 7 -18.04 -13.75 -6.01
CA LEU A 7 -19.07 -13.45 -5.01
C LEU A 7 -18.78 -12.17 -4.22
N THR A 8 -17.52 -11.74 -4.11
CA THR A 8 -17.14 -10.46 -3.50
C THR A 8 -17.40 -9.23 -4.38
N ASN A 9 -17.71 -9.42 -5.68
CA ASN A 9 -17.72 -8.32 -6.66
C ASN A 9 -19.03 -7.52 -6.76
N ASN A 10 -20.14 -7.99 -6.19
CA ASN A 10 -21.47 -7.38 -6.41
C ASN A 10 -21.96 -6.51 -5.24
N ALA A 11 -21.36 -6.59 -4.05
CA ALA A 11 -21.89 -5.90 -2.87
C ALA A 11 -21.59 -4.39 -2.83
N LEU A 12 -20.53 -3.92 -3.49
CA LEU A 12 -20.06 -2.53 -3.36
C LEU A 12 -20.80 -1.52 -4.27
N ALA A 13 -21.57 -1.98 -5.25
CA ALA A 13 -22.25 -1.11 -6.21
C ALA A 13 -23.49 -0.39 -5.63
N VAL A 14 -23.96 -0.76 -4.44
CA VAL A 14 -25.31 -0.37 -3.95
C VAL A 14 -25.29 0.62 -2.75
N ILE A 15 -24.19 0.79 -2.02
CA ILE A 15 -24.17 1.53 -0.74
C ILE A 15 -23.69 3.00 -0.90
N ASN A 16 -24.28 3.77 -1.80
CA ASN A 16 -23.92 5.20 -1.95
C ASN A 16 -25.11 6.17 -2.10
N ARG A 17 -26.27 5.83 -1.52
CA ARG A 17 -27.38 6.78 -1.40
C ARG A 17 -27.94 6.76 0.02
N ILE A 18 -28.14 7.96 0.58
CA ILE A 18 -28.82 8.29 1.87
C ILE A 18 -27.80 8.29 3.05
N THR A 19 -27.51 9.35 3.83
CA THR A 19 -28.30 10.44 4.47
C THR A 19 -27.39 11.62 4.95
N PRO A 20 -27.96 12.77 5.40
CA PRO A 20 -27.26 14.02 5.74
C PRO A 20 -26.84 14.16 7.22
N GLY A 21 -25.90 15.07 7.51
CA GLY A 21 -25.26 15.24 8.83
C GLY A 21 -25.90 16.26 9.79
N PRO A 22 -25.38 16.40 11.04
CA PRO A 22 -25.75 17.50 11.93
C PRO A 22 -24.58 18.30 12.54
N LYS A 23 -24.96 19.45 13.11
CA LYS A 23 -24.19 20.60 13.63
C LYS A 23 -23.61 20.41 15.04
N LYS A 24 -22.62 21.28 15.35
CA LYS A 24 -21.84 21.46 16.60
C LYS A 24 -22.65 21.91 17.83
N THR A 25 -22.16 21.54 19.02
CA THR A 25 -22.23 22.32 20.28
C THR A 25 -20.98 22.09 21.17
N THR A 26 -20.77 22.99 22.13
CA THR A 26 -19.53 23.36 22.84
C THR A 26 -19.50 23.03 24.35
N SER A 27 -18.28 23.14 24.92
CA SER A 27 -17.89 23.34 26.36
C SER A 27 -17.80 22.08 27.24
N GLY A 28 -16.87 21.92 28.20
CA GLY A 28 -15.75 22.75 28.67
C GLY A 28 -14.90 22.05 29.75
N ARG A 29 -13.71 22.63 29.98
CA ARG A 29 -12.76 22.66 31.15
C ARG A 29 -12.44 21.41 32.02
N GLY A 30 -11.13 21.16 32.15
CA GLY A 30 -10.46 20.49 33.30
C GLY A 30 -8.93 20.54 33.14
N LEU A 31 -8.21 21.06 34.14
CA LEU A 31 -6.79 21.49 34.15
C LEU A 31 -5.79 20.35 34.44
N SER A 32 -4.60 20.38 33.82
CA SER A 32 -3.29 20.08 34.46
C SER A 32 -2.10 20.34 33.51
N GLU A 33 -1.06 20.96 34.07
CA GLU A 33 0.35 21.13 33.66
C GLU A 33 0.68 21.63 32.24
N GLU A 34 1.03 22.91 32.16
CA GLU A 34 1.36 23.64 30.93
C GLU A 34 2.75 23.27 30.38
N GLN A 35 2.78 22.36 29.40
CA GLN A 35 3.72 22.48 28.29
C GLN A 35 3.17 23.53 27.31
N VAL A 36 3.79 24.71 27.27
CA VAL A 36 3.34 25.84 26.45
C VAL A 36 3.60 25.55 24.97
N PHE A 37 2.56 25.14 24.24
CA PHE A 37 2.60 25.03 22.79
C PHE A 37 2.37 26.39 22.12
N PRO A 38 3.09 26.72 21.02
CA PRO A 38 2.87 27.95 20.25
C PRO A 38 1.41 28.12 19.80
N SER A 39 0.95 29.36 19.67
CA SER A 39 -0.44 29.73 19.34
C SER A 39 -0.95 29.17 18.00
N TRP A 40 -0.04 28.87 17.07
CA TRP A 40 -0.35 28.30 15.76
C TRP A 40 -0.59 26.77 15.80
N VAL A 41 -0.25 26.09 16.90
CA VAL A 41 -0.53 24.65 17.06
C VAL A 41 -1.98 24.47 17.48
N SER A 42 -2.78 23.77 16.68
CA SER A 42 -4.20 23.57 16.98
C SER A 42 -4.40 22.73 18.26
N PRO A 43 -5.52 22.90 18.99
CA PRO A 43 -5.81 22.07 20.17
C PRO A 43 -5.82 20.57 19.88
N ARG A 44 -6.16 20.16 18.65
CA ARG A 44 -6.11 18.77 18.20
C ARG A 44 -4.67 18.28 18.06
N ASP A 45 -3.79 19.11 17.49
CA ASP A 45 -2.38 18.78 17.31
C ASP A 45 -1.63 18.75 18.65
N ARG A 46 -1.97 19.65 19.58
CA ARG A 46 -1.45 19.60 20.97
C ARG A 46 -1.80 18.28 21.65
N LYS A 47 -3.06 17.85 21.53
CA LYS A 47 -3.52 16.56 22.08
C LYS A 47 -2.79 15.38 21.44
N LEU A 48 -2.47 15.46 20.14
CA LEU A 48 -1.70 14.45 19.43
C LEU A 48 -0.22 14.41 19.85
N LEU A 49 0.37 15.59 20.10
CA LEU A 49 1.76 15.77 20.56
C LEU A 49 1.94 15.38 22.04
N GLN A 50 0.88 15.48 22.84
CA GLN A 50 0.87 15.09 24.26
C GLN A 50 0.55 13.61 24.49
N THR A 51 -0.01 12.89 23.51
CA THR A 51 -0.29 11.45 23.65
C THR A 51 0.93 10.63 23.27
N THR A 52 1.87 10.47 24.21
CA THR A 52 2.98 9.49 24.12
C THR A 52 2.55 8.07 24.51
N THR A 53 1.34 7.89 25.04
CA THR A 53 0.83 6.58 25.47
C THR A 53 -0.13 6.01 24.43
N ILE A 54 0.32 4.99 23.70
CA ILE A 54 -0.56 4.15 22.87
C ILE A 54 -1.50 3.42 23.82
N LYS A 55 -2.81 3.71 23.77
CA LYS A 55 -3.82 2.93 24.50
C LYS A 55 -4.07 1.60 23.78
N ALA A 56 -3.18 0.64 24.00
CA ALA A 56 -3.28 -0.70 23.42
C ALA A 56 -4.24 -1.60 24.21
N ASN A 57 -4.93 -2.49 23.51
CA ASN A 57 -5.70 -3.59 24.10
C ASN A 57 -4.80 -4.77 24.47
N ALA A 58 -3.72 -4.98 23.72
CA ALA A 58 -2.72 -6.00 23.96
C ALA A 58 -1.32 -5.49 23.59
N ILE A 59 -0.31 -5.96 24.31
CA ILE A 59 1.10 -5.73 24.02
C ILE A 59 1.73 -7.06 23.63
N VAL A 60 2.49 -7.06 22.54
CA VAL A 60 3.28 -8.21 22.08
C VAL A 60 4.76 -7.89 22.31
N ALA A 61 5.48 -8.77 22.99
CA ALA A 61 6.92 -8.62 23.22
C ALA A 61 7.60 -9.99 23.39
N GLN A 62 8.66 -10.25 22.63
CA GLN A 62 9.41 -11.52 22.66
C GLN A 62 10.26 -11.67 23.94
N ASP A 63 10.45 -10.59 24.71
CA ASP A 63 11.21 -10.57 25.97
C ASP A 63 10.35 -10.88 27.21
N GLY A 64 9.08 -11.25 27.01
CA GLY A 64 8.13 -11.57 28.09
C GLY A 64 7.54 -10.35 28.80
N THR A 65 7.84 -9.12 28.37
CA THR A 65 7.31 -7.89 28.99
C THR A 65 5.93 -7.48 28.45
N GLY A 66 5.36 -8.25 27.53
CA GLY A 66 4.05 -8.05 26.92
C GLY A 66 2.97 -8.99 27.47
N ASN A 67 1.75 -8.87 26.94
CA ASN A 67 0.67 -9.83 27.20
C ASN A 67 0.83 -11.13 26.40
N TYR A 68 1.48 -11.06 25.23
CA TYR A 68 1.72 -12.17 24.32
C TYR A 68 3.17 -12.11 23.80
N GLU A 69 3.73 -13.27 23.46
CA GLU A 69 5.06 -13.36 22.82
C GLU A 69 4.95 -13.28 21.28
N THR A 70 3.80 -13.68 20.73
CA THR A 70 3.54 -13.71 19.28
C THR A 70 2.42 -12.74 18.89
N ILE A 71 2.48 -12.24 17.66
CA ILE A 71 1.45 -11.37 17.08
C ILE A 71 0.19 -12.20 16.79
N SER A 72 0.35 -13.46 16.36
CA SER A 72 -0.74 -14.38 16.08
C SER A 72 -1.64 -14.59 17.30
N ASP A 73 -1.07 -14.81 18.48
CA ASP A 73 -1.85 -15.03 19.72
C ASP A 73 -2.63 -13.77 20.11
N ALA A 74 -2.01 -12.59 19.99
CA ALA A 74 -2.68 -11.32 20.27
C ALA A 74 -3.85 -11.06 19.30
N ILE A 75 -3.70 -11.39 18.02
CA ILE A 75 -4.78 -11.32 17.03
C ILE A 75 -5.87 -12.35 17.37
N GLN A 76 -5.51 -13.57 17.77
CA GLN A 76 -6.49 -14.60 18.15
C GLN A 76 -7.31 -14.19 19.38
N ALA A 77 -6.74 -13.43 20.32
CA ALA A 77 -7.44 -12.89 21.47
C ALA A 77 -8.29 -11.64 21.18
N ALA A 78 -8.11 -11.01 20.00
CA ALA A 78 -8.81 -9.78 19.66
C ALA A 78 -10.34 -9.91 19.66
N THR A 79 -11.02 -8.96 20.30
CA THR A 79 -12.48 -8.86 20.39
C THR A 79 -12.96 -7.41 20.19
N GLY A 80 -14.27 -7.24 19.97
CA GLY A 80 -14.88 -5.91 19.79
C GLY A 80 -14.71 -5.33 18.38
N LYS A 81 -15.06 -4.05 18.21
CA LYS A 81 -15.07 -3.38 16.89
C LYS A 81 -13.69 -2.91 16.42
N ARG A 82 -12.79 -2.63 17.35
CA ARG A 82 -11.42 -2.12 17.11
C ARG A 82 -10.54 -2.68 18.22
N PHE A 83 -9.50 -3.40 17.84
CA PHE A 83 -8.56 -4.01 18.79
C PHE A 83 -7.13 -3.59 18.43
N VAL A 84 -6.52 -2.80 19.31
CA VAL A 84 -5.18 -2.21 19.13
C VAL A 84 -4.14 -3.12 19.79
N ILE A 85 -3.23 -3.63 18.98
CA ILE A 85 -2.10 -4.46 19.39
C ILE A 85 -0.84 -3.62 19.20
N TYR A 86 -0.17 -3.34 20.31
CA TYR A 86 1.15 -2.71 20.28
C TYR A 86 2.21 -3.81 20.26
N VAL A 87 3.08 -3.78 19.25
CA VAL A 87 4.09 -4.81 19.01
C VAL A 87 5.45 -4.17 19.23
N LYS A 88 6.15 -4.59 20.28
CA LYS A 88 7.48 -4.03 20.60
C LYS A 88 8.51 -4.34 19.50
N SER A 89 9.64 -3.67 19.55
CA SER A 89 10.77 -3.94 18.66
C SER A 89 11.18 -5.41 18.70
N GLY A 90 11.40 -6.01 17.54
CA GLY A 90 11.71 -7.42 17.41
C GLY A 90 11.54 -7.92 15.98
N VAL A 91 12.08 -9.11 15.73
CA VAL A 91 11.89 -9.85 14.48
C VAL A 91 10.96 -11.02 14.77
N TYR A 92 9.72 -10.88 14.33
CA TYR A 92 8.64 -11.83 14.49
C TYR A 92 8.60 -12.75 13.27
N LYS A 93 9.20 -13.93 13.40
CA LYS A 93 9.18 -14.96 12.35
C LYS A 93 7.84 -15.70 12.41
N GLU A 94 6.82 -15.07 11.86
CA GLU A 94 5.44 -15.56 11.88
C GLU A 94 4.82 -15.49 10.49
N LYS A 95 4.02 -16.51 10.18
CA LYS A 95 3.14 -16.52 9.01
C LYS A 95 1.71 -16.31 9.48
N ILE A 96 1.15 -15.13 9.19
CA ILE A 96 -0.11 -14.70 9.78
C ILE A 96 -1.18 -14.63 8.69
N HIS A 97 -2.30 -15.31 8.92
CA HIS A 97 -3.53 -15.15 8.16
C HIS A 97 -4.66 -14.80 9.11
N THR A 98 -5.30 -13.65 8.90
CA THR A 98 -6.44 -13.25 9.74
C THR A 98 -7.56 -12.62 8.92
N ASN A 99 -8.78 -12.99 9.28
CA ASN A 99 -10.03 -12.43 8.77
C ASN A 99 -10.76 -11.55 9.81
N LYS A 100 -10.09 -11.24 10.94
CA LYS A 100 -10.70 -10.43 11.99
C LYS A 100 -10.75 -8.96 11.60
N ASN A 101 -11.94 -8.37 11.74
CA ASN A 101 -12.16 -6.95 11.47
C ASN A 101 -11.56 -6.07 12.56
N GLY A 102 -11.21 -4.83 12.21
CA GLY A 102 -10.83 -3.79 13.15
C GLY A 102 -9.52 -4.03 13.89
N ILE A 103 -8.66 -4.92 13.41
CA ILE A 103 -7.31 -5.10 13.98
C ILE A 103 -6.47 -3.86 13.67
N THR A 104 -5.74 -3.38 14.69
CA THR A 104 -4.75 -2.30 14.55
C THR A 104 -3.42 -2.77 15.09
N LEU A 105 -2.39 -2.87 14.25
CA LEU A 105 -1.03 -3.15 14.65
C LEU A 105 -0.24 -1.85 14.71
N ILE A 106 0.44 -1.60 15.84
CA ILE A 106 1.34 -0.45 15.99
C ILE A 106 2.69 -0.98 16.47
N GLY A 107 3.75 -0.77 15.69
CA GLY A 107 5.11 -1.15 16.07
C GLY A 107 5.91 -0.02 16.72
N ASP A 108 7.14 -0.32 17.13
CA ASP A 108 8.13 0.66 17.62
C ASP A 108 8.84 1.43 16.50
N GLY A 109 8.53 1.12 15.26
CA GLY A 109 9.16 1.68 14.07
C GLY A 109 9.21 0.64 12.95
N LYS A 110 9.00 1.10 11.71
CA LYS A 110 8.91 0.22 10.53
C LYS A 110 10.13 -0.68 10.26
N TYR A 111 11.28 -0.33 10.85
CA TYR A 111 12.51 -1.12 10.77
C TYR A 111 12.87 -1.83 12.08
N SER A 112 12.25 -1.42 13.20
CA SER A 112 12.51 -1.96 14.54
C SER A 112 11.58 -3.12 14.88
N THR A 113 10.34 -3.08 14.40
CA THR A 113 9.34 -4.16 14.54
C THR A 113 9.05 -4.74 13.16
N ARG A 114 9.41 -6.01 12.94
CA ARG A 114 9.30 -6.66 11.62
C ARG A 114 8.64 -8.03 11.72
N ILE A 115 7.67 -8.29 10.85
CA ILE A 115 7.07 -9.60 10.61
C ILE A 115 7.74 -10.19 9.38
N VAL A 116 8.39 -11.35 9.52
CA VAL A 116 9.28 -11.92 8.50
C VAL A 116 8.92 -13.37 8.18
N GLY A 117 8.73 -13.66 6.91
CA GLY A 117 8.67 -15.02 6.36
C GLY A 117 9.63 -15.17 5.17
N ASP A 118 9.71 -16.35 4.58
CA ASP A 118 10.60 -16.67 3.46
C ASP A 118 10.03 -17.71 2.48
N ASP A 119 8.72 -17.98 2.57
CA ASP A 119 8.01 -18.85 1.64
C ASP A 119 8.00 -18.26 0.23
N SER A 120 8.16 -19.11 -0.79
CA SER A 120 8.24 -18.65 -2.17
C SER A 120 7.79 -19.72 -3.17
N VAL A 121 7.39 -19.29 -4.37
CA VAL A 121 7.00 -20.21 -5.45
C VAL A 121 8.17 -21.04 -5.94
N GLY A 122 9.36 -20.46 -6.05
CA GLY A 122 10.60 -21.19 -6.35
C GLY A 122 10.96 -22.22 -5.27
N GLY A 123 10.46 -22.05 -4.04
CA GLY A 123 10.54 -23.02 -2.95
C GLY A 123 9.45 -24.09 -2.95
N GLY A 124 8.54 -24.09 -3.93
CA GLY A 124 7.44 -25.06 -4.07
C GLY A 124 6.11 -24.65 -3.44
N ALA A 125 5.99 -23.44 -2.89
CA ALA A 125 4.73 -22.94 -2.35
C ALA A 125 3.80 -22.44 -3.49
N SER A 126 2.48 -22.43 -3.24
CA SER A 126 1.56 -21.67 -4.10
C SER A 126 1.72 -20.17 -3.83
N LEU A 127 1.45 -19.31 -4.83
CA LEU A 127 1.57 -17.85 -4.68
C LEU A 127 0.84 -17.32 -3.44
N LEU A 128 -0.42 -17.70 -3.23
CA LEU A 128 -1.22 -17.26 -2.08
C LEU A 128 -0.60 -17.71 -0.76
N SER A 129 -0.02 -18.90 -0.72
CA SER A 129 0.66 -19.40 0.48
C SER A 129 2.02 -18.75 0.73
N THR A 130 2.58 -17.96 -0.20
CA THR A 130 3.87 -17.26 0.06
C THR A 130 3.72 -16.06 0.98
N ALA A 131 2.49 -15.55 1.16
CA ALA A 131 2.23 -14.34 1.93
C ALA A 131 2.66 -14.51 3.39
N THR A 132 3.64 -13.68 3.82
CA THR A 132 4.07 -13.61 5.23
C THR A 132 2.92 -13.10 6.11
N PHE A 133 2.21 -12.06 5.66
CA PHE A 133 1.04 -11.54 6.35
C PHE A 133 -0.14 -11.40 5.38
N THR A 134 -1.28 -12.00 5.73
CA THR A 134 -2.54 -11.91 4.99
C THR A 134 -3.63 -11.34 5.89
N ILE A 135 -4.29 -10.27 5.40
CA ILE A 135 -5.45 -9.67 6.05
C ILE A 135 -6.65 -9.66 5.09
N THR A 136 -7.73 -10.30 5.54
CA THR A 136 -9.04 -10.30 4.84
C THR A 136 -10.16 -9.66 5.67
N GLY A 137 -9.90 -9.32 6.93
CA GLY A 137 -10.84 -8.61 7.79
C GLY A 137 -10.81 -7.10 7.57
N ASP A 138 -11.96 -6.45 7.54
CA ASP A 138 -12.12 -5.04 7.18
C ASP A 138 -11.61 -4.06 8.25
N GLY A 139 -11.25 -2.87 7.80
CA GLY A 139 -10.82 -1.77 8.66
C GLY A 139 -9.46 -1.98 9.31
N PHE A 140 -8.60 -2.83 8.74
CA PHE A 140 -7.26 -3.09 9.26
C PHE A 140 -6.39 -1.83 9.25
N ILE A 141 -5.61 -1.61 10.31
CA ILE A 141 -4.64 -0.52 10.37
C ILE A 141 -3.28 -1.11 10.77
N ALA A 142 -2.23 -0.78 10.03
CA ALA A 142 -0.85 -1.00 10.44
C ALA A 142 -0.11 0.34 10.51
N LYS A 143 0.65 0.54 11.58
CA LYS A 143 1.47 1.73 11.78
C LYS A 143 2.85 1.39 12.34
N ASP A 144 3.89 2.03 11.83
CA ASP A 144 5.25 1.93 12.37
C ASP A 144 5.73 0.47 12.50
N ILE A 145 5.43 -0.37 11.51
CA ILE A 145 5.76 -1.81 11.49
C ILE A 145 6.17 -2.27 10.08
N GLY A 146 7.06 -3.25 10.01
CA GLY A 146 7.55 -3.84 8.77
C GLY A 146 6.93 -5.21 8.46
N PHE A 147 6.63 -5.47 7.19
CA PHE A 147 6.25 -6.76 6.63
C PHE A 147 7.30 -7.17 5.60
N GLU A 148 7.84 -8.38 5.70
CA GLU A 148 8.94 -8.81 4.85
C GLU A 148 8.82 -10.26 4.42
N ASN A 149 9.11 -10.52 3.15
CA ASN A 149 9.43 -11.85 2.66
C ASN A 149 10.92 -11.89 2.24
N ALA A 150 11.69 -12.74 2.92
CA ALA A 150 13.14 -12.85 2.82
C ALA A 150 13.61 -13.96 1.86
N ALA A 151 12.71 -14.56 1.05
CA ALA A 151 13.06 -15.61 0.09
C ALA A 151 14.17 -15.22 -0.91
N GLY A 152 14.33 -13.92 -1.17
CA GLY A 152 15.32 -13.39 -2.10
C GLY A 152 14.89 -13.50 -3.56
N PRO A 153 15.69 -12.97 -4.51
CA PRO A 153 15.30 -12.93 -5.91
C PRO A 153 15.37 -14.30 -6.60
N LYS A 154 16.00 -15.30 -5.97
CA LYS A 154 15.99 -16.70 -6.43
C LYS A 154 14.70 -17.44 -6.05
N GLY A 155 13.92 -16.91 -5.11
CA GLY A 155 12.65 -17.50 -4.69
C GLY A 155 11.52 -17.28 -5.70
N GLU A 156 11.74 -16.51 -6.77
CA GLU A 156 10.68 -16.07 -7.69
C GLU A 156 9.59 -15.31 -6.90
N GLN A 157 8.30 -15.58 -7.13
CA GLN A 157 7.21 -14.89 -6.44
C GLN A 157 7.21 -15.20 -4.94
N ALA A 158 7.23 -14.15 -4.12
CA ALA A 158 7.29 -14.27 -2.67
C ALA A 158 6.62 -13.05 -2.00
N VAL A 159 5.38 -13.22 -1.55
CA VAL A 159 4.55 -12.12 -1.04
C VAL A 159 4.93 -11.78 0.41
N ALA A 160 5.20 -10.50 0.68
CA ALA A 160 5.40 -10.00 2.04
C ALA A 160 4.06 -9.67 2.70
N LEU A 161 3.17 -9.01 1.97
CA LEU A 161 1.88 -8.55 2.46
C LEU A 161 0.78 -8.79 1.41
N MET A 162 -0.28 -9.48 1.81
CA MET A 162 -1.48 -9.71 1.03
C MET A 162 -2.68 -9.03 1.70
N VAL A 163 -3.35 -8.15 0.97
CA VAL A 163 -4.43 -7.31 1.49
C VAL A 163 -5.70 -7.50 0.66
N SER A 164 -6.74 -8.01 1.30
CA SER A 164 -8.11 -8.03 0.81
C SER A 164 -9.05 -7.54 1.91
N SER A 165 -8.79 -6.32 2.38
CA SER A 165 -9.45 -5.68 3.52
C SER A 165 -9.94 -4.30 3.08
N ASP A 166 -11.25 -4.07 3.17
CA ASP A 166 -11.82 -2.76 2.85
C ASP A 166 -11.49 -1.75 3.94
N HIS A 167 -11.27 -0.50 3.56
CA HIS A 167 -10.86 0.57 4.48
C HIS A 167 -9.59 0.25 5.26
N SER A 168 -8.65 -0.44 4.62
CA SER A 168 -7.35 -0.75 5.22
C SER A 168 -6.37 0.42 5.09
N VAL A 169 -5.59 0.67 6.15
CA VAL A 169 -4.58 1.71 6.20
C VAL A 169 -3.22 1.16 6.61
N PHE A 170 -2.19 1.56 5.87
CA PHE A 170 -0.79 1.32 6.21
C PHE A 170 -0.11 2.67 6.30
N TYR A 171 0.38 3.03 7.49
CA TYR A 171 0.98 4.33 7.75
C TYR A 171 2.37 4.19 8.34
N LYS A 172 3.40 4.70 7.64
CA LYS A 172 4.80 4.50 8.03
C LYS A 172 5.12 3.02 8.19
N CYS A 173 4.78 2.21 7.18
CA CYS A 173 5.15 0.80 7.15
C CYS A 173 6.34 0.57 6.21
N SER A 174 7.09 -0.51 6.45
CA SER A 174 8.05 -1.04 5.48
C SER A 174 7.46 -2.31 4.90
N ILE A 175 7.40 -2.45 3.59
CA ILE A 175 6.88 -3.64 2.91
C ILE A 175 7.97 -4.12 1.95
N ALA A 176 8.65 -5.21 2.30
CA ALA A 176 9.91 -5.57 1.67
C ALA A 176 9.92 -6.99 1.11
N GLY A 177 10.34 -7.12 -0.14
CA GLY A 177 10.51 -8.40 -0.81
C GLY A 177 11.33 -8.25 -2.08
N TYR A 178 11.15 -9.17 -3.02
CA TYR A 178 11.70 -9.08 -4.37
C TYR A 178 10.56 -9.12 -5.38
N GLN A 179 10.26 -10.27 -5.96
CA GLN A 179 9.15 -10.41 -6.90
C GLN A 179 7.83 -10.59 -6.13
N ASP A 180 6.77 -9.91 -6.58
CA ASP A 180 5.40 -10.00 -6.02
C ASP A 180 5.30 -9.57 -4.54
N THR A 181 6.01 -8.51 -4.13
CA THR A 181 6.14 -8.10 -2.72
C THR A 181 4.79 -7.75 -2.05
N LEU A 182 4.01 -6.85 -2.65
CA LEU A 182 2.72 -6.38 -2.13
C LEU A 182 1.59 -6.86 -3.04
N TYR A 183 0.79 -7.79 -2.52
CA TYR A 183 -0.45 -8.21 -3.16
C TYR A 183 -1.62 -7.37 -2.65
N ALA A 184 -1.83 -6.21 -3.27
CA ALA A 184 -3.01 -5.37 -3.08
C ALA A 184 -4.22 -6.00 -3.81
N GLN A 185 -4.71 -7.12 -3.26
CA GLN A 185 -5.60 -8.05 -3.94
C GLN A 185 -6.95 -7.42 -4.31
N ALA A 186 -7.65 -6.83 -3.35
CA ALA A 186 -9.02 -6.33 -3.56
C ALA A 186 -9.41 -5.21 -2.57
N LEU A 187 -10.54 -4.56 -2.83
CA LEU A 187 -11.19 -3.56 -1.96
C LEU A 187 -10.40 -2.24 -1.86
N ARG A 188 -10.84 -1.32 -0.98
CA ARG A 188 -10.24 0.02 -0.87
C ARG A 188 -9.11 0.03 0.15
N GLN A 189 -7.96 0.52 -0.27
CA GLN A 189 -6.73 0.48 0.53
C GLN A 189 -5.99 1.83 0.46
N PHE A 190 -5.36 2.23 1.55
CA PHE A 190 -4.57 3.46 1.64
C PHE A 190 -3.19 3.21 2.25
N TYR A 191 -2.14 3.56 1.51
CA TYR A 191 -0.75 3.46 1.95
C TYR A 191 -0.17 4.86 2.04
N ARG A 192 0.35 5.24 3.21
CA ARG A 192 0.87 6.58 3.49
C ARG A 192 2.26 6.50 4.11
N GLU A 193 3.24 7.19 3.52
CA GLU A 193 4.61 7.26 4.05
C GLU A 193 5.26 5.87 4.24
N CYS A 194 4.85 4.92 3.38
CA CYS A 194 5.41 3.57 3.38
C CYS A 194 6.65 3.48 2.49
N ASP A 195 7.55 2.58 2.84
CA ASP A 195 8.70 2.22 2.01
C ASP A 195 8.41 0.83 1.44
N ILE A 196 8.24 0.73 0.12
CA ILE A 196 7.86 -0.50 -0.57
C ILE A 196 9.01 -0.92 -1.49
N TYR A 197 9.60 -2.08 -1.22
CA TYR A 197 10.78 -2.57 -1.91
C TYR A 197 10.44 -3.75 -2.81
N GLY A 198 11.01 -3.82 -4.00
CA GLY A 198 10.95 -5.05 -4.79
C GLY A 198 11.61 -4.96 -6.15
N THR A 199 11.37 -5.98 -6.98
CA THR A 199 11.94 -6.11 -8.32
C THR A 199 10.84 -6.23 -9.38
N ILE A 200 10.33 -7.44 -9.62
CA ILE A 200 9.30 -7.73 -10.61
C ILE A 200 7.91 -7.65 -9.94
N ASP A 201 7.00 -6.91 -10.57
CA ASP A 201 5.58 -6.79 -10.19
C ASP A 201 5.34 -6.54 -8.70
N PHE A 202 6.21 -5.76 -8.05
CA PHE A 202 6.26 -5.75 -6.59
C PHE A 202 5.07 -5.03 -5.93
N ILE A 203 4.22 -4.36 -6.70
CA ILE A 203 2.86 -3.97 -6.32
C ILE A 203 1.90 -4.52 -7.38
N PHE A 204 1.12 -5.53 -7.00
CA PHE A 204 0.21 -6.21 -7.93
C PHE A 204 -1.15 -6.51 -7.27
N GLY A 205 -2.14 -6.84 -8.09
CA GLY A 205 -3.51 -7.11 -7.63
C GLY A 205 -4.58 -6.23 -8.25
N ASN A 206 -5.80 -6.27 -7.70
CA ASN A 206 -6.96 -5.60 -8.24
C ASN A 206 -7.71 -4.76 -7.18
N ALA A 207 -7.01 -4.25 -6.17
CA ALA A 207 -7.57 -3.27 -5.24
C ALA A 207 -7.86 -1.92 -5.90
N ALA A 208 -8.71 -1.11 -5.26
CA ALA A 208 -8.69 0.34 -5.42
C ALA A 208 -7.73 0.91 -4.37
N ALA A 209 -6.46 1.06 -4.74
CA ALA A 209 -5.39 1.42 -3.80
C ALA A 209 -4.77 2.79 -4.14
N VAL A 210 -4.64 3.64 -3.13
CA VAL A 210 -3.90 4.90 -3.21
C VAL A 210 -2.64 4.80 -2.36
N PHE A 211 -1.50 5.09 -2.99
CA PHE A 211 -0.19 5.20 -2.35
C PHE A 211 0.17 6.67 -2.33
N GLN A 212 0.37 7.24 -1.15
CA GLN A 212 0.58 8.66 -0.97
C GLN A 212 1.84 8.95 -0.15
N ASN A 213 2.75 9.77 -0.69
CA ASN A 213 4.03 10.09 -0.03
C ASN A 213 4.87 8.84 0.32
N CYS A 214 4.76 7.77 -0.47
CA CYS A 214 5.54 6.55 -0.28
C CYS A 214 6.87 6.61 -1.02
N TYR A 215 7.85 5.85 -0.55
CA TYR A 215 9.04 5.50 -1.32
C TYR A 215 8.81 4.15 -2.01
N LEU A 216 8.90 4.13 -3.35
CA LEU A 216 8.85 2.91 -4.14
C LEU A 216 10.29 2.58 -4.57
N ILE A 217 10.87 1.56 -3.98
CA ILE A 217 12.32 1.34 -3.96
C ILE A 217 12.64 0.12 -4.82
N LEU A 218 13.28 0.39 -5.97
CA LEU A 218 13.73 -0.63 -6.91
C LEU A 218 14.94 -1.35 -6.31
N ARG A 219 14.85 -2.66 -6.10
CA ARG A 219 16.01 -3.48 -5.74
C ARG A 219 16.75 -3.93 -6.99
N ARG A 220 18.00 -4.36 -6.82
CA ARG A 220 18.78 -4.96 -7.90
C ARG A 220 18.15 -6.30 -8.31
N PRO A 221 17.70 -6.45 -9.57
CA PRO A 221 17.15 -7.72 -10.04
C PRO A 221 18.26 -8.74 -10.30
N LEU A 222 17.88 -10.02 -10.37
CA LEU A 222 18.81 -11.14 -10.56
C LEU A 222 19.14 -11.36 -12.04
N GLY A 223 20.44 -11.52 -12.35
CA GLY A 223 20.90 -11.83 -13.71
C GLY A 223 20.51 -10.75 -14.71
N ASP A 224 19.90 -11.14 -15.83
CA ASP A 224 19.42 -10.23 -16.88
C ASP A 224 17.94 -9.83 -16.69
N SER A 225 17.38 -10.06 -15.51
CA SER A 225 16.01 -9.66 -15.19
C SER A 225 15.86 -8.14 -15.11
N PHE A 226 14.63 -7.68 -14.95
CA PHE A 226 14.26 -6.27 -14.93
C PHE A 226 13.33 -5.98 -13.77
N ASN A 227 13.10 -4.70 -13.50
CA ASN A 227 12.14 -4.26 -12.49
C ASN A 227 10.82 -3.80 -13.12
N VAL A 228 9.72 -4.09 -12.43
CA VAL A 228 8.39 -3.56 -12.71
C VAL A 228 7.72 -3.22 -11.40
N ILE A 229 7.27 -1.97 -11.26
CA ILE A 229 6.62 -1.51 -10.03
C ILE A 229 5.17 -2.03 -9.98
N LEU A 230 4.38 -1.74 -11.01
CA LEU A 230 2.93 -1.92 -10.98
C LEU A 230 2.47 -3.03 -11.94
N ALA A 231 1.73 -4.00 -11.42
CA ALA A 231 1.05 -5.03 -12.20
C ALA A 231 -0.43 -5.13 -11.80
N ASN A 232 -1.22 -4.14 -12.25
CA ASN A 232 -2.64 -4.09 -11.93
C ASN A 232 -3.43 -5.16 -12.71
N GLY A 233 -4.27 -5.90 -11.98
CA GLY A 233 -5.04 -7.04 -12.47
C GLY A 233 -6.52 -6.75 -12.73
N ARG A 234 -6.90 -5.51 -13.07
CA ARG A 234 -8.29 -5.21 -13.43
C ARG A 234 -8.71 -5.94 -14.69
N SER A 235 -9.73 -6.78 -14.58
CA SER A 235 -10.16 -7.70 -15.65
C SER A 235 -11.44 -7.28 -16.35
N SER A 236 -12.15 -6.27 -15.85
CA SER A 236 -13.38 -5.77 -16.46
C SER A 236 -13.46 -4.23 -16.36
N PRO A 237 -13.99 -3.53 -17.39
CA PRO A 237 -14.11 -2.08 -17.37
C PRO A 237 -15.10 -1.58 -16.32
N GLY A 238 -16.05 -2.42 -15.89
CA GLY A 238 -17.03 -2.09 -14.84
C GLY A 238 -16.45 -2.06 -13.43
N GLN A 239 -15.21 -2.55 -13.23
CA GLN A 239 -14.54 -2.50 -11.94
C GLN A 239 -13.97 -1.10 -11.68
N ASN A 240 -14.26 -0.54 -10.51
CA ASN A 240 -13.75 0.74 -10.04
C ASN A 240 -12.36 0.63 -9.36
N THR A 241 -11.59 -0.39 -9.72
CA THR A 241 -10.28 -0.74 -9.13
C THR A 241 -9.10 -0.20 -9.94
N GLY A 242 -7.90 -0.23 -9.39
CA GLY A 242 -6.71 0.36 -10.00
C GLY A 242 -5.73 0.87 -8.95
N PHE A 243 -4.55 1.27 -9.40
CA PHE A 243 -3.53 1.84 -8.52
C PHE A 243 -3.32 3.32 -8.81
N SER A 244 -3.28 4.12 -7.75
CA SER A 244 -2.99 5.55 -7.80
C SER A 244 -1.73 5.83 -6.97
N ILE A 245 -0.64 6.20 -7.64
CA ILE A 245 0.64 6.57 -7.04
C ILE A 245 0.70 8.09 -7.02
N GLN A 246 0.53 8.70 -5.84
CA GLN A 246 0.44 10.15 -5.68
C GLN A 246 1.55 10.67 -4.77
N LYS A 247 2.33 11.65 -5.22
CA LYS A 247 3.40 12.28 -4.41
C LYS A 247 4.43 11.29 -3.87
N CYS A 248 4.62 10.18 -4.58
CA CYS A 248 5.60 9.17 -4.20
C CYS A 248 6.98 9.51 -4.77
N THR A 249 8.00 8.85 -4.23
CA THR A 249 9.37 8.93 -4.72
C THR A 249 9.80 7.56 -5.21
N ILE A 250 10.09 7.44 -6.50
CA ILE A 250 10.56 6.20 -7.14
C ILE A 250 12.07 6.29 -7.28
N ILE A 251 12.79 5.42 -6.59
CA ILE A 251 14.27 5.45 -6.51
C ILE A 251 14.86 4.05 -6.50
N PRO A 252 16.12 3.88 -6.95
CA PRO A 252 16.87 2.65 -6.70
C PRO A 252 17.26 2.53 -5.23
N SER A 253 17.38 1.29 -4.74
CA SER A 253 18.04 1.01 -3.48
C SER A 253 19.52 1.40 -3.54
N SER A 254 20.15 1.59 -2.37
CA SER A 254 21.55 2.00 -2.28
C SER A 254 22.51 1.06 -3.01
N ASP A 255 22.28 -0.25 -2.93
CA ASP A 255 23.04 -1.30 -3.61
C ASP A 255 22.72 -1.43 -5.11
N PHE A 256 21.58 -0.91 -5.57
CA PHE A 256 21.21 -0.88 -6.98
C PHE A 256 21.68 0.40 -7.69
N SER A 257 21.75 1.53 -6.98
CA SER A 257 21.96 2.86 -7.56
C SER A 257 23.19 2.96 -8.47
N ALA A 258 24.32 2.39 -8.07
CA ALA A 258 25.57 2.45 -8.84
C ALA A 258 25.52 1.66 -10.17
N VAL A 259 24.64 0.67 -10.28
CA VAL A 259 24.52 -0.22 -11.44
C VAL A 259 23.16 -0.11 -12.12
N LYS A 260 22.34 0.88 -11.75
CA LYS A 260 20.93 0.97 -12.17
C LYS A 260 20.72 0.99 -13.68
N HIS A 261 21.67 1.56 -14.43
CA HIS A 261 21.62 1.63 -15.90
C HIS A 261 22.07 0.35 -16.61
N SER A 262 22.59 -0.64 -15.87
CA SER A 262 22.85 -1.99 -16.41
C SER A 262 21.59 -2.85 -16.46
N TYR A 263 20.47 -2.36 -15.90
CA TYR A 263 19.21 -3.08 -15.79
C TYR A 263 18.07 -2.20 -16.27
N LYS A 264 17.01 -2.83 -16.76
CA LYS A 264 15.80 -2.11 -17.19
C LYS A 264 14.83 -2.02 -16.02
N SER A 265 14.19 -0.87 -15.84
CA SER A 265 13.11 -0.71 -14.87
C SER A 265 11.92 0.03 -15.49
N TYR A 266 10.71 -0.39 -15.14
CA TYR A 266 9.46 0.14 -15.68
C TYR A 266 8.47 0.51 -14.57
N LEU A 267 7.65 1.53 -14.83
CA LEU A 267 6.54 1.94 -13.97
C LEU A 267 5.50 0.82 -13.83
N GLY A 268 5.25 0.05 -14.88
CA GLY A 268 4.28 -1.03 -14.80
C GLY A 268 4.10 -1.83 -16.09
N ARG A 269 3.29 -2.89 -15.98
CA ARG A 269 2.81 -3.73 -17.07
C ARG A 269 1.39 -4.26 -16.81
N PRO A 270 0.59 -4.55 -17.86
CA PRO A 270 -0.82 -4.87 -17.68
C PRO A 270 -1.04 -6.36 -17.36
N TRP A 271 -1.17 -6.72 -16.08
CA TRP A 271 -1.42 -8.11 -15.69
C TRP A 271 -2.76 -8.66 -16.22
N LYS A 272 -3.75 -7.81 -16.45
CA LYS A 272 -5.05 -8.17 -17.04
C LYS A 272 -5.49 -7.13 -18.08
N GLU A 273 -6.48 -7.50 -18.90
CA GLU A 273 -6.91 -6.76 -20.09
C GLU A 273 -7.27 -5.29 -19.83
N TYR A 274 -7.88 -4.97 -18.67
CA TYR A 274 -8.32 -3.61 -18.35
C TYR A 274 -7.42 -2.95 -17.30
N SER A 275 -6.16 -3.39 -17.18
CA SER A 275 -5.19 -2.91 -16.18
C SER A 275 -5.22 -1.39 -16.05
N ARG A 276 -5.26 -0.89 -14.82
CA ARG A 276 -5.36 0.55 -14.54
C ARG A 276 -4.37 1.00 -13.48
N ALA A 277 -3.50 1.94 -13.86
CA ALA A 277 -2.50 2.53 -12.99
C ALA A 277 -2.24 3.99 -13.35
N VAL A 278 -2.14 4.85 -12.35
CA VAL A 278 -1.84 6.28 -12.51
C VAL A 278 -0.66 6.65 -11.64
N VAL A 279 0.34 7.30 -12.22
CA VAL A 279 1.49 7.87 -11.50
C VAL A 279 1.44 9.38 -11.61
N MET A 280 1.23 10.06 -10.48
CA MET A 280 0.97 11.49 -10.46
C MET A 280 1.70 12.23 -9.33
N GLU A 281 2.07 13.48 -9.60
CA GLU A 281 2.76 14.38 -8.65
C GLU A 281 4.02 13.75 -8.02
N SER A 282 4.63 12.77 -8.69
CA SER A 282 5.67 11.90 -8.11
C SER A 282 7.05 12.23 -8.66
N SER A 283 8.09 12.00 -7.86
CA SER A 283 9.49 12.09 -8.30
C SER A 283 9.95 10.75 -8.86
N ILE A 284 10.49 10.75 -10.08
CA ILE A 284 10.90 9.55 -10.81
C ILE A 284 12.41 9.64 -11.14
N ASP A 285 13.19 8.71 -10.59
CA ASP A 285 14.61 8.54 -10.88
C ASP A 285 14.87 8.05 -12.32
N ASP A 286 16.05 8.32 -12.88
CA ASP A 286 16.45 7.87 -14.21
C ASP A 286 16.84 6.38 -14.30
N ALA A 287 16.61 5.61 -13.25
CA ALA A 287 16.49 4.15 -13.34
C ALA A 287 15.30 3.69 -14.20
N ILE A 288 14.24 4.51 -14.30
CA ILE A 288 13.06 4.18 -15.12
C ILE A 288 13.37 4.45 -16.60
N GLU A 289 13.15 3.43 -17.42
CA GLU A 289 13.34 3.48 -18.86
C GLU A 289 12.48 4.58 -19.50
N GLY A 290 12.99 5.22 -20.57
CA GLY A 290 12.28 6.30 -21.26
C GLY A 290 10.89 5.91 -21.77
N ARG A 291 10.70 4.63 -22.13
CA ARG A 291 9.39 4.07 -22.52
C ARG A 291 8.37 4.01 -21.38
N GLY A 292 8.83 4.02 -20.13
CA GLY A 292 8.01 4.05 -18.91
C GLY A 292 7.33 2.71 -18.60
N TRP A 293 6.63 2.15 -19.56
CA TRP A 293 5.76 0.98 -19.41
C TRP A 293 6.20 -0.14 -20.37
N ILE A 294 5.96 -1.39 -19.98
CA ILE A 294 6.30 -2.58 -20.79
C ILE A 294 5.10 -3.52 -20.98
N GLU A 295 5.08 -4.22 -22.11
CA GLU A 295 4.05 -5.19 -22.44
C GLU A 295 4.01 -6.35 -21.44
N TRP A 296 2.83 -6.96 -21.28
CA TRP A 296 2.74 -8.27 -20.66
C TRP A 296 3.11 -9.34 -21.70
N PRO A 297 4.05 -10.26 -21.40
CA PRO A 297 4.45 -11.30 -22.35
C PRO A 297 3.25 -12.13 -22.85
N GLY A 298 3.15 -12.28 -24.17
CA GLY A 298 2.09 -13.07 -24.82
C GLY A 298 0.74 -12.37 -24.95
N TYR A 299 0.56 -11.13 -24.46
CA TYR A 299 -0.66 -10.36 -24.71
C TYR A 299 -0.64 -9.71 -26.09
N GLY A 300 -1.78 -9.74 -26.77
CA GLY A 300 -1.99 -9.06 -28.04
C GLY A 300 -2.23 -7.55 -27.87
N SER A 301 -2.36 -6.86 -29.01
CA SER A 301 -2.58 -5.40 -29.05
C SER A 301 -3.90 -4.94 -28.41
N SER A 302 -4.87 -5.84 -28.20
CA SER A 302 -6.14 -5.52 -27.54
C SER A 302 -5.93 -4.96 -26.13
N VAL A 303 -5.05 -5.58 -25.34
CA VAL A 303 -4.77 -5.15 -23.96
C VAL A 303 -4.15 -3.75 -23.93
N LEU A 304 -3.29 -3.44 -24.90
CA LEU A 304 -2.66 -2.12 -25.03
C LEU A 304 -3.66 -1.01 -25.41
N LYS A 305 -4.83 -1.39 -25.92
CA LYS A 305 -5.96 -0.49 -26.21
C LYS A 305 -6.92 -0.34 -25.04
N SER A 306 -7.17 -1.40 -24.27
CA SER A 306 -8.15 -1.43 -23.17
C SER A 306 -7.59 -1.06 -21.80
N LEU A 307 -6.28 -1.17 -21.60
CA LEU A 307 -5.63 -0.68 -20.38
C LEU A 307 -5.79 0.84 -20.23
N TYR A 308 -5.59 1.33 -19.01
CA TYR A 308 -5.53 2.75 -18.71
C TYR A 308 -4.29 3.02 -17.85
N PHE A 309 -3.19 3.40 -18.49
CA PHE A 309 -1.99 3.85 -17.81
C PHE A 309 -1.82 5.35 -18.02
N ALA A 310 -1.63 6.08 -16.92
CA ALA A 310 -1.56 7.53 -17.01
C ALA A 310 -0.46 8.15 -16.14
N GLU A 311 0.05 9.28 -16.60
CA GLU A 311 1.01 10.11 -15.89
C GLU A 311 0.52 11.57 -15.79
N TYR A 312 0.72 12.21 -14.63
CA TYR A 312 0.32 13.60 -14.38
C TYR A 312 1.34 14.33 -13.50
N SER A 313 1.91 15.44 -13.99
CA SER A 313 2.75 16.36 -13.19
C SER A 313 3.88 15.67 -12.40
N ASN A 314 4.50 14.64 -13.00
CA ASN A 314 5.66 13.98 -12.42
C ASN A 314 6.93 14.82 -12.64
N ILE A 315 7.87 14.73 -11.71
CA ILE A 315 9.17 15.40 -11.76
C ILE A 315 10.31 14.40 -11.66
N GLY A 316 11.55 14.87 -11.85
CA GLY A 316 12.74 14.02 -11.79
C GLY A 316 13.20 13.54 -13.16
N ARG A 317 14.40 12.94 -13.21
CA ARG A 317 15.09 12.63 -14.47
C ARG A 317 14.40 11.53 -15.28
N GLY A 318 13.66 10.63 -14.63
CA GLY A 318 12.85 9.58 -15.28
C GLY A 318 11.44 10.02 -15.68
N ALA A 319 11.02 11.24 -15.34
CA ALA A 319 9.67 11.72 -15.61
C ALA A 319 9.45 12.26 -17.04
N ALA A 320 10.51 12.38 -17.85
CA ALA A 320 10.39 12.85 -19.23
C ALA A 320 9.50 11.92 -20.07
N THR A 321 8.48 12.48 -20.73
CA THR A 321 7.44 11.70 -21.40
C THR A 321 7.64 11.55 -22.91
N SER A 322 8.62 12.25 -23.51
CA SER A 322 8.83 12.29 -24.97
C SER A 322 9.18 10.94 -25.60
N ARG A 323 9.64 9.95 -24.81
CA ARG A 323 9.98 8.59 -25.26
C ARG A 323 9.01 7.53 -24.75
N ARG A 324 7.89 7.91 -24.13
CA ARG A 324 6.89 6.94 -23.63
C ARG A 324 6.33 6.11 -24.78
N VAL A 325 5.85 4.93 -24.41
CA VAL A 325 5.09 4.05 -25.30
C VAL A 325 3.95 4.79 -26.01
N GLN A 326 3.66 4.40 -27.25
CA GLN A 326 2.60 4.98 -28.08
C GLN A 326 1.32 4.13 -28.05
N TRP A 327 1.03 3.51 -26.90
CA TRP A 327 -0.15 2.64 -26.76
C TRP A 327 -1.43 3.49 -26.67
N PRO A 328 -2.55 3.06 -27.28
CA PRO A 328 -3.80 3.81 -27.19
C PRO A 328 -4.32 3.98 -25.76
N GLY A 329 -4.05 3.02 -24.87
CA GLY A 329 -4.40 3.08 -23.44
C GLY A 329 -3.42 3.85 -22.56
N PHE A 330 -2.33 4.39 -23.12
CA PHE A 330 -1.42 5.27 -22.38
C PHE A 330 -1.86 6.74 -22.54
N HIS A 331 -1.87 7.47 -21.42
CA HIS A 331 -2.38 8.84 -21.37
C HIS A 331 -1.47 9.77 -20.59
N LEU A 332 -1.15 10.92 -21.20
CA LEU A 332 -0.73 12.11 -20.44
C LEU A 332 -2.01 12.89 -20.12
N ILE A 333 -2.38 12.91 -18.84
CA ILE A 333 -3.68 13.41 -18.42
C ILE A 333 -3.57 14.84 -17.87
N GLY A 334 -4.71 15.56 -17.84
CA GLY A 334 -4.83 16.86 -17.20
C GLY A 334 -5.41 16.78 -15.78
N THR A 335 -5.55 17.92 -15.12
CA THR A 335 -6.01 18.05 -13.72
C THR A 335 -7.38 17.43 -13.47
N GLU A 336 -8.34 17.60 -14.38
CA GLU A 336 -9.69 17.05 -14.23
C GLU A 336 -9.67 15.52 -14.14
N GLU A 337 -8.92 14.88 -15.03
CA GLU A 337 -8.80 13.43 -15.08
C GLU A 337 -7.98 12.90 -13.90
N ALA A 338 -6.87 13.57 -13.56
CA ALA A 338 -6.04 13.21 -12.41
C ALA A 338 -6.82 13.30 -11.08
N THR A 339 -7.76 14.25 -10.96
CA THR A 339 -8.60 14.43 -9.78
C THR A 339 -9.44 13.18 -9.45
N LYS A 340 -9.82 12.38 -10.46
CA LYS A 340 -10.57 11.13 -10.28
C LYS A 340 -9.78 10.06 -9.52
N PHE A 341 -8.45 10.13 -9.56
CA PHE A 341 -7.54 9.18 -8.92
C PHE A 341 -7.03 9.64 -7.55
N THR A 342 -7.52 10.77 -7.04
CA THR A 342 -7.18 11.28 -5.70
C THR A 342 -7.88 10.50 -4.60
N VAL A 343 -7.39 10.63 -3.36
CA VAL A 343 -7.95 9.95 -2.17
C VAL A 343 -9.46 10.18 -2.02
N ALA A 344 -9.93 11.41 -2.19
CA ALA A 344 -11.35 11.75 -2.03
C ALA A 344 -12.24 11.06 -3.06
N ASN A 345 -11.81 10.98 -4.32
CA ASN A 345 -12.65 10.48 -5.40
C ASN A 345 -12.49 8.99 -5.66
N PHE A 346 -11.25 8.48 -5.62
CA PHE A 346 -10.95 7.12 -6.04
C PHE A 346 -11.36 6.08 -5.00
N ILE A 347 -11.12 6.38 -3.72
CA ILE A 347 -11.38 5.48 -2.60
C ILE A 347 -12.40 6.03 -1.60
N ALA A 348 -13.07 7.14 -1.95
CA ALA A 348 -13.97 7.87 -1.04
C ALA A 348 -13.30 8.21 0.31
N GLY A 349 -11.99 8.48 0.32
CA GLY A 349 -11.16 8.51 1.54
C GLY A 349 -11.63 9.49 2.61
N THR A 350 -12.28 10.59 2.20
CA THR A 350 -12.83 11.60 3.12
C THR A 350 -13.94 11.07 4.02
N SER A 351 -14.61 9.97 3.65
CA SER A 351 -15.68 9.39 4.46
C SER A 351 -15.19 8.46 5.57
N TRP A 352 -13.97 7.90 5.45
CA TRP A 352 -13.50 6.85 6.37
C TRP A 352 -12.11 7.10 6.95
N LEU A 353 -11.17 7.71 6.22
CA LEU A 353 -9.81 7.98 6.71
C LEU A 353 -9.76 8.90 7.95
N PRO A 354 -10.60 9.94 8.11
CA PRO A 354 -10.55 10.79 9.31
C PRO A 354 -10.69 10.03 10.63
N SER A 355 -11.44 8.92 10.62
CA SER A 355 -11.66 8.07 11.81
C SER A 355 -10.42 7.28 12.24
N THR A 356 -9.46 7.11 11.32
CA THR A 356 -8.22 6.35 11.56
C THR A 356 -7.13 7.19 12.25
N GLY A 357 -7.29 8.52 12.24
CA GLY A 357 -6.28 9.46 12.75
C GLY A 357 -5.07 9.67 11.82
N VAL A 358 -5.00 8.97 10.69
CA VAL A 358 -3.93 9.16 9.69
C VAL A 358 -4.15 10.45 8.91
N ILE A 359 -3.08 11.22 8.73
CA ILE A 359 -3.09 12.43 7.91
C ILE A 359 -3.01 12.02 6.43
N PHE A 360 -3.86 12.61 5.61
CA PHE A 360 -3.90 12.36 4.17
C PHE A 360 -4.20 13.65 3.41
N ILE A 361 -3.74 13.72 2.17
CA ILE A 361 -4.11 14.77 1.22
C ILE A 361 -5.30 14.25 0.41
N SER A 362 -6.42 14.96 0.43
CA SER A 362 -7.66 14.49 -0.18
C SER A 362 -7.68 14.60 -1.71
N GLY A 363 -6.98 15.61 -2.27
CA GLY A 363 -7.00 15.98 -3.68
C GLY A 363 -5.60 16.13 -4.30
N LEU A 364 -5.53 16.84 -5.43
CA LEU A 364 -4.28 17.33 -6.03
C LEU A 364 -3.78 18.58 -5.29
N GLN A 365 -2.51 18.96 -5.45
CA GLN A 365 -1.92 20.13 -4.80
C GLN A 365 -1.01 20.94 -5.71
#